data_AF-A0A536HQ95-F1
#
_entry.id   AF-A0A536HQ95-F1
#
_cell.length_a   1.000
_cell.length_b   1.000
_cell.length_c   1.000
_cell.angle_alpha   90.00
_cell.angle_beta   90.00
_cell.angle_gamma   90.00
#
_symmetry.space_group_name_H-M   'P 1'
#
loop_
_entity.id
_entity.type
_entity.pdbx_description
1 polymer ?
#
loop_
_entity_poly.entity_id
_entity_poly.type
_entity_poly.pdbx_seq_one_letter_code
_entity_poly.pdbx_strand_id
1 'polypeptide(L)'
;MSWWIMSWAPRQWPMRASSGSVSSSRHGWIKPRSPLNVEPSWMRSQGPAGRPSLRKDGPRLMPPAGSPGMPSTTPGRWRTAASRRPLLQNNQISAARSRRPGVRVRVPASSANLGPGFDVLALALNLYLEVEAHRATETSIAWSGSGADEVPLDERNLIVRGLREIVPEGSVRLRVRNAIPIGRGLGSSAASIVAGLMIGAGFSRDRVTSEHMLEHAFPLEGHGDNLAAAIFGGFCLVTP
;
A
#
# COMPACT_ATOMS: atom_id res chain seq x y z
N MET A 1 2.84 -8.20 14.33
CA MET A 1 3.50 -7.60 13.16
C MET A 1 2.59 -6.49 12.70
N SER A 2 2.91 -5.26 13.08
CA SER A 2 2.05 -4.10 12.78
C SER A 2 2.53 -3.50 11.46
N TRP A 3 1.66 -3.48 10.46
CA TRP A 3 1.93 -2.90 9.15
C TRP A 3 1.07 -1.65 9.00
N TRP A 4 1.66 -0.55 8.52
CA TRP A 4 0.89 0.61 8.10
C TRP A 4 0.72 0.52 6.58
N ILE A 5 -0.53 0.42 6.12
CA ILE A 5 -0.86 0.57 4.71
C ILE A 5 -1.04 2.07 4.49
N MET A 6 -0.11 2.71 3.78
CA MET A 6 -0.38 4.01 3.19
C MET A 6 -1.12 3.75 1.88
N SER A 7 -2.45 3.64 1.95
CA SER A 7 -3.29 3.80 0.76
C SER A 7 -3.34 5.29 0.48
N TRP A 8 -2.53 5.75 -0.46
CA TRP A 8 -2.66 7.10 -0.95
C TRP A 8 -3.91 7.15 -1.83
N ALA A 9 -4.98 7.76 -1.32
CA ALA A 9 -6.17 8.07 -2.10
C ALA A 9 -6.12 9.57 -2.42
N PRO A 10 -6.12 9.96 -3.71
CA PRO A 10 -6.24 11.37 -4.06
C PRO A 10 -7.54 11.91 -3.46
N ARG A 11 -7.47 13.11 -2.87
CA ARG A 11 -8.69 13.82 -2.49
C ARG A 11 -9.49 14.03 -3.77
N GLN A 12 -10.68 13.45 -3.84
CA GLN A 12 -11.64 13.81 -4.87
C GLN A 12 -12.02 15.27 -4.65
N TRP A 13 -11.60 16.14 -5.57
CA TRP A 13 -11.99 17.54 -5.55
C TRP A 13 -13.35 17.69 -6.24
N PRO A 14 -14.36 18.31 -5.59
CA PRO A 14 -15.60 18.64 -6.29
C PRO A 14 -15.31 19.73 -7.33
N MET A 15 -15.53 19.43 -8.61
CA MET A 15 -15.54 20.45 -9.66
C MET A 15 -16.66 21.46 -9.35
N ARG A 16 -16.28 22.71 -9.08
CA ARG A 16 -17.19 23.85 -9.20
C ARG A 16 -16.49 24.90 -10.04
N ALA A 17 -17.03 25.13 -11.23
CA ALA A 17 -16.71 26.28 -12.07
C ALA A 17 -17.07 27.56 -11.31
N SER A 18 -16.12 28.50 -11.25
CA SER A 18 -16.32 29.83 -10.71
C SER A 18 -16.70 30.80 -11.82
N SER A 19 -17.88 31.42 -11.72
CA SER A 19 -18.13 32.75 -12.27
C SER A 19 -18.05 33.77 -11.11
N GLY A 20 -17.37 34.90 -11.32
CA GLY A 20 -17.04 35.95 -10.33
C GLY A 20 -18.25 36.55 -9.57
N SER A 21 -18.13 37.44 -8.58
CA SER A 21 -17.21 38.57 -8.38
C SER A 21 -17.11 39.03 -6.89
N VAL A 22 -16.03 39.76 -6.58
CA VAL A 22 -15.64 40.61 -5.41
C VAL A 22 -16.66 40.93 -4.31
N SER A 23 -16.27 40.79 -3.02
CA SER A 23 -16.27 41.84 -1.95
C SER A 23 -16.14 41.25 -0.52
N SER A 24 -15.71 42.10 0.41
CA SER A 24 -14.99 41.88 1.67
C SER A 24 -15.73 41.33 2.91
N SER A 25 -14.91 40.84 3.87
CA SER A 25 -14.97 41.04 5.34
C SER A 25 -15.29 39.85 6.30
N ARG A 26 -14.32 39.61 7.20
CA ARG A 26 -14.29 39.17 8.62
C ARG A 26 -15.36 38.22 9.25
N HIS A 27 -14.81 37.18 9.91
CA HIS A 27 -15.24 36.46 11.14
C HIS A 27 -16.50 35.58 11.15
N GLY A 28 -16.35 34.38 11.75
CA GLY A 28 -17.41 33.70 12.50
C GLY A 28 -18.04 32.45 11.85
N TRP A 29 -17.88 31.29 12.47
CA TRP A 29 -18.61 30.06 12.14
C TRP A 29 -20.07 30.14 12.64
N ILE A 30 -21.06 30.01 11.74
CA ILE A 30 -22.43 29.53 12.02
C ILE A 30 -22.97 28.81 10.76
N LYS A 31 -23.39 27.54 10.88
CA LYS A 31 -24.26 26.85 9.89
C LYS A 31 -25.71 27.32 10.09
N PRO A 32 -26.54 27.48 9.03
CA PRO A 32 -27.61 26.50 8.85
C PRO A 32 -28.17 26.30 7.40
N ARG A 33 -28.79 25.11 7.26
CA ARG A 33 -29.98 24.72 6.46
C ARG A 33 -29.89 24.49 4.93
N SER A 34 -30.20 23.24 4.58
CA SER A 34 -30.79 22.75 3.31
C SER A 34 -32.02 23.59 2.90
N PRO A 35 -32.42 23.66 1.61
CA PRO A 35 -33.11 22.55 0.92
C PRO A 35 -32.70 22.46 -0.59
N LEU A 36 -32.96 21.44 -1.40
CA LEU A 36 -34.23 20.86 -1.83
C LEU A 36 -33.95 19.56 -2.60
N ASN A 37 -34.89 18.64 -2.46
CA ASN A 37 -35.08 17.38 -3.18
C ASN A 37 -35.36 17.61 -4.67
N VAL A 38 -34.70 16.86 -5.57
CA VAL A 38 -35.31 16.39 -6.83
C VAL A 38 -34.67 15.03 -7.19
N GLU A 39 -35.43 13.94 -7.06
CA GLU A 39 -35.05 12.63 -7.63
C GLU A 39 -35.69 12.44 -9.01
N PRO A 40 -34.97 11.90 -10.01
CA PRO A 40 -35.59 11.39 -11.22
C PRO A 40 -36.02 9.93 -11.10
N SER A 41 -37.28 9.73 -11.45
CA SER A 41 -38.01 8.48 -11.60
C SER A 41 -37.50 7.63 -12.78
N TRP A 42 -36.88 6.48 -12.51
CA TRP A 42 -36.99 5.24 -13.31
C TRP A 42 -36.25 4.07 -12.63
N MET A 43 -36.92 3.37 -11.71
CA MET A 43 -36.66 1.94 -11.46
C MET A 43 -37.74 1.40 -10.51
N ARG A 44 -38.79 0.83 -11.08
CA ARG A 44 -39.75 -0.01 -10.37
C ARG A 44 -40.14 -1.20 -11.24
N SER A 45 -40.35 -2.33 -10.57
CA SER A 45 -40.66 -3.69 -11.06
C SER A 45 -39.41 -4.49 -11.45
N GLN A 46 -39.16 -5.72 -10.98
CA GLN A 46 -39.99 -6.79 -10.41
C GLN A 46 -39.18 -7.55 -9.33
N GLY A 47 -39.83 -8.06 -8.27
CA GLY A 47 -39.20 -8.86 -7.20
C GLY A 47 -39.31 -10.38 -7.42
N PRO A 48 -38.93 -11.20 -6.43
CA PRO A 48 -39.44 -12.57 -6.34
C PRO A 48 -40.10 -12.89 -4.98
N ALA A 49 -41.22 -13.59 -5.04
CA ALA A 49 -41.88 -14.25 -3.92
C ALA A 49 -41.77 -15.78 -4.08
N GLY A 50 -41.55 -16.49 -2.99
CA GLY A 50 -41.70 -17.95 -2.95
C GLY A 50 -40.96 -18.65 -1.80
N ARG A 51 -41.67 -18.89 -0.69
CA ARG A 51 -41.41 -19.98 0.28
C ARG A 51 -42.58 -20.96 0.20
N PRO A 52 -42.37 -22.27 0.44
CA PRO A 52 -42.75 -22.90 1.73
C PRO A 52 -41.76 -24.02 2.16
N SER A 53 -41.37 -24.24 3.43
CA SER A 53 -42.03 -24.72 4.67
C SER A 53 -41.74 -26.21 5.01
N LEU A 54 -41.43 -26.44 6.30
CA LEU A 54 -41.55 -27.66 7.12
C LEU A 54 -40.65 -28.90 6.86
N ARG A 55 -39.79 -29.25 7.84
CA ARG A 55 -40.07 -30.24 8.91
C ARG A 55 -38.89 -30.37 9.89
N LYS A 56 -39.23 -30.54 11.17
CA LYS A 56 -38.36 -31.01 12.26
C LYS A 56 -38.51 -32.53 12.34
N ASP A 57 -37.42 -33.26 12.59
CA ASP A 57 -37.36 -34.49 13.41
C ASP A 57 -35.88 -34.80 13.74
N GLY A 58 -35.60 -35.24 14.97
CA GLY A 58 -34.27 -35.57 15.51
C GLY A 58 -33.73 -36.94 15.05
N PRO A 59 -32.71 -37.57 15.69
CA PRO A 59 -32.42 -37.49 17.13
C PRO A 59 -30.93 -37.31 17.54
N ARG A 60 -30.83 -37.20 18.86
CA ARG A 60 -29.73 -37.00 19.81
C ARG A 60 -28.69 -38.14 19.82
N LEU A 61 -27.40 -37.82 19.99
CA LEU A 61 -26.36 -38.75 20.47
C LEU A 61 -25.54 -38.08 21.59
N MET A 62 -25.46 -38.76 22.74
CA MET A 62 -24.63 -38.42 23.91
C MET A 62 -23.20 -38.97 23.73
N PRO A 63 -22.18 -38.42 24.40
CA PRO A 63 -20.88 -39.08 24.56
C PRO A 63 -20.83 -39.90 25.86
N PRO A 64 -20.08 -41.02 25.94
CA PRO A 64 -19.81 -41.67 27.21
C PRO A 64 -18.58 -41.07 27.91
N ALA A 65 -18.69 -40.98 29.23
CA ALA A 65 -17.64 -40.72 30.18
C ALA A 65 -16.73 -41.95 30.36
N GLY A 66 -15.46 -41.73 30.74
CA GLY A 66 -14.54 -42.80 31.13
C GLY A 66 -13.16 -42.31 31.59
N SER A 67 -13.05 -42.01 32.88
CA SER A 67 -11.84 -42.14 33.71
C SER A 67 -12.27 -43.06 34.88
N PRO A 68 -11.41 -43.82 35.61
CA PRO A 68 -10.05 -43.43 36.05
C PRO A 68 -9.03 -44.59 36.18
N GLY A 69 -7.77 -44.27 36.53
CA GLY A 69 -6.81 -45.29 36.97
C GLY A 69 -5.42 -44.76 37.26
N MET A 70 -5.15 -44.40 38.51
CA MET A 70 -3.82 -44.37 39.13
C MET A 70 -3.66 -45.64 39.96
N PRO A 71 -2.42 -46.14 40.14
CA PRO A 71 -1.88 -46.08 41.51
C PRO A 71 -0.38 -45.74 41.61
N SER A 72 -0.06 -45.25 42.80
CA SER A 72 1.22 -44.88 43.42
C SER A 72 2.18 -46.04 43.72
N THR A 73 3.51 -45.77 43.80
CA THR A 73 4.44 -46.04 44.94
C THR A 73 5.94 -45.99 44.48
N THR A 74 6.71 -44.95 44.85
CA THR A 74 7.83 -44.88 45.86
C THR A 74 9.24 -45.22 45.30
N PRO A 75 10.40 -44.87 45.94
CA PRO A 75 11.38 -43.97 45.36
C PRO A 75 12.77 -44.59 45.15
N GLY A 76 13.35 -44.44 43.95
CA GLY A 76 14.69 -44.92 43.62
C GLY A 76 15.72 -43.80 43.50
N ARG A 77 16.57 -43.67 44.52
CA ARG A 77 17.74 -42.80 44.56
C ARG A 77 18.89 -43.41 43.77
N TRP A 78 19.36 -42.72 42.73
CA TRP A 78 20.68 -42.98 42.12
C TRP A 78 21.48 -41.67 42.01
N ARG A 79 22.74 -41.74 42.43
CA ARG A 79 23.73 -40.67 42.41
C ARG A 79 24.39 -40.56 41.02
N THR A 80 24.94 -39.38 40.79
CA THR A 80 26.09 -39.03 39.94
C THR A 80 25.99 -39.22 38.43
N ALA A 81 25.78 -38.10 37.73
CA ALA A 81 26.64 -37.68 36.62
C ALA A 81 26.48 -36.17 36.41
N ALA A 82 27.57 -35.43 36.54
CA ALA A 82 27.66 -34.04 36.14
C ALA A 82 27.52 -33.95 34.61
N SER A 83 26.28 -33.85 34.13
CA SER A 83 25.98 -33.58 32.73
C SER A 83 26.32 -32.13 32.44
N ARG A 84 27.50 -31.93 31.84
CA ARG A 84 27.92 -30.69 31.18
C ARG A 84 26.78 -30.18 30.32
N ARG A 85 26.13 -29.09 30.76
CA ARG A 85 25.27 -28.27 29.90
C ARG A 85 26.14 -27.81 28.71
N PRO A 86 25.75 -28.04 27.45
CA PRO A 86 26.32 -27.26 26.38
C PRO A 86 25.91 -25.81 26.66
N LEU A 87 26.89 -24.93 26.88
CA LEU A 87 26.70 -23.51 26.71
C LEU A 87 26.37 -23.32 25.23
N LEU A 88 25.08 -23.34 24.90
CA LEU A 88 24.63 -22.85 23.60
C LEU A 88 25.04 -21.38 23.57
N GLN A 89 26.11 -21.13 22.83
CA GLN A 89 26.66 -19.82 22.56
C GLN A 89 25.52 -18.92 22.08
N ASN A 90 25.16 -17.97 22.95
CA ASN A 90 24.21 -16.90 22.72
C ASN A 90 24.69 -16.02 21.54
N ASN A 91 24.49 -16.46 20.29
CA ASN A 91 24.88 -15.64 19.15
C ASN A 91 23.92 -15.68 17.95
N GLN A 92 22.67 -16.12 18.12
CA GLN A 92 21.66 -16.07 17.05
C GLN A 92 20.34 -15.37 17.42
N ILE A 93 20.31 -14.61 18.51
CA ILE A 93 19.18 -13.71 18.82
C ILE A 93 19.64 -12.24 18.78
N SER A 94 20.48 -11.92 17.80
CA SER A 94 20.89 -10.54 17.50
C SER A 94 20.40 -10.11 16.13
N ALA A 95 19.25 -10.63 15.69
CA ALA A 95 18.39 -9.91 14.76
C ALA A 95 17.22 -9.37 15.58
N ALA A 96 17.53 -8.39 16.45
CA ALA A 96 16.50 -7.54 17.02
C ALA A 96 15.65 -7.04 15.85
N ARG A 97 14.44 -7.60 15.71
CA ARG A 97 13.47 -7.21 14.68
C ARG A 97 13.41 -5.69 14.73
N SER A 98 13.89 -5.06 13.68
CA SER A 98 13.85 -3.60 13.52
C SER A 98 12.45 -3.14 13.94
N ARG A 99 12.37 -2.43 15.07
CA ARG A 99 11.10 -2.01 15.70
C ARG A 99 10.39 -0.92 14.90
N ARG A 100 10.88 -0.55 13.71
CA ARG A 100 10.20 0.40 12.84
C ARG A 100 9.25 -0.36 11.91
N PRO A 101 7.95 0.01 11.88
CA PRO A 101 7.00 -0.64 10.99
C PRO A 101 7.46 -0.50 9.53
N GLY A 102 7.25 -1.56 8.75
CA GLY A 102 7.46 -1.49 7.30
C GLY A 102 6.43 -0.58 6.65
N VAL A 103 6.80 -0.02 5.49
CA VAL A 103 5.93 0.79 4.64
C VAL A 103 5.43 -0.07 3.49
N ARG A 104 4.14 0.03 3.17
CA ARG A 104 3.57 -0.59 1.96
C ARG A 104 2.94 0.47 1.08
N VAL A 105 3.30 0.44 -0.19
CA VAL A 105 2.82 1.37 -1.20
C VAL A 105 2.24 0.59 -2.38
N ARG A 106 1.24 1.19 -3.02
CA ARG A 106 0.59 0.67 -4.22
C ARG A 106 0.37 1.84 -5.17
N VAL A 107 1.03 1.79 -6.33
CA VAL A 107 1.05 2.89 -7.29
C VAL A 107 0.42 2.42 -8.60
N PRO A 108 -0.54 3.15 -9.17
CA PRO A 108 -1.18 2.76 -10.42
C PRO A 108 -0.22 2.93 -11.61
N ALA A 109 -0.43 2.12 -12.64
CA ALA A 109 0.04 2.38 -13.98
C ALA A 109 -0.61 3.65 -14.54
N SER A 110 -0.04 4.18 -15.61
CA SER A 110 -0.57 5.34 -16.31
C SER A 110 -0.44 5.19 -17.82
N SER A 111 -1.38 5.77 -18.57
CA SER A 111 -1.26 5.95 -20.02
C SER A 111 -1.22 7.43 -20.31
N ALA A 112 -0.13 7.86 -20.93
CA ALA A 112 0.09 9.23 -21.37
C ALA A 112 -0.16 9.40 -22.88
N ASN A 113 0.14 10.59 -23.41
CA ASN A 113 0.10 10.90 -24.83
C ASN A 113 -1.26 10.60 -25.46
N LEU A 114 -2.32 10.97 -24.74
CA LEU A 114 -3.70 10.69 -25.13
C LEU A 114 -4.11 11.61 -26.29
N GLY A 115 -3.99 11.08 -27.51
CA GLY A 115 -4.33 11.80 -28.74
C GLY A 115 -3.42 13.03 -28.94
N PRO A 116 -3.97 14.24 -29.14
CA PRO A 116 -3.16 15.45 -29.34
C PRO A 116 -2.45 15.94 -28.06
N GLY A 117 -2.72 15.34 -26.90
CA GLY A 117 -2.15 15.74 -25.61
C GLY A 117 -0.78 15.16 -25.31
N PHE A 118 0.16 15.28 -26.24
CA PHE A 118 1.54 14.82 -26.06
C PHE A 118 2.21 15.54 -24.87
N ASP A 119 2.83 14.77 -23.96
CA ASP A 119 3.46 15.20 -22.70
C ASP A 119 2.56 16.01 -21.73
N VAL A 120 1.25 16.04 -21.97
CA VAL A 120 0.29 16.88 -21.21
C VAL A 120 -0.83 16.06 -20.61
N LEU A 121 -1.35 15.05 -21.32
CA LEU A 121 -2.52 14.28 -20.86
C LEU A 121 -2.12 12.88 -20.42
N ALA A 122 -2.54 12.50 -19.21
CA ALA A 122 -2.34 11.15 -18.69
C ALA A 122 -3.55 10.63 -17.91
N LEU A 123 -3.72 9.31 -17.90
CA LEU A 123 -4.78 8.61 -17.18
C LEU A 123 -4.19 7.49 -16.33
N ALA A 124 -4.51 7.46 -15.04
CA ALA A 124 -4.18 6.34 -14.16
C ALA A 124 -5.06 5.12 -14.45
N LEU A 125 -4.46 3.94 -14.42
CA LEU A 125 -5.10 2.67 -14.78
C LEU A 125 -5.23 1.74 -13.56
N ASN A 126 -6.18 0.80 -13.63
CA ASN A 126 -6.41 -0.21 -12.57
C ASN A 126 -5.42 -1.40 -12.69
N LEU A 127 -4.13 -1.07 -12.81
CA LEU A 127 -2.99 -1.99 -12.89
C LEU A 127 -1.88 -1.40 -12.01
N TYR A 128 -1.17 -2.20 -11.22
CA TYR A 128 -0.40 -1.64 -10.10
C TYR A 128 1.02 -2.19 -9.96
N LEU A 129 1.88 -1.33 -9.45
CA LEU A 129 3.12 -1.67 -8.78
C LEU A 129 2.86 -1.71 -7.27
N GLU A 130 3.17 -2.84 -6.63
CA GLU A 130 3.04 -3.01 -5.19
C GLU A 130 4.42 -3.23 -4.57
N VAL A 131 4.74 -2.48 -3.52
CA VAL A 131 6.04 -2.54 -2.85
C VAL A 131 5.89 -2.61 -1.35
N GLU A 132 6.52 -3.61 -0.75
CA GLU A 132 6.75 -3.68 0.70
C GLU A 132 8.19 -3.27 0.99
N ALA A 133 8.38 -2.31 1.90
CA ALA A 133 9.67 -1.72 2.20
C ALA A 133 9.98 -1.73 3.70
N HIS A 134 11.22 -2.09 4.04
CA HIS A 134 11.76 -2.01 5.39
C HIS A 134 13.11 -1.31 5.38
N ARG A 135 13.35 -0.43 6.36
CA ARG A 135 14.69 0.09 6.63
C ARG A 135 15.64 -1.08 6.91
N ALA A 136 16.80 -1.06 6.27
CA ALA A 136 17.83 -2.09 6.38
C ALA A 136 19.21 -1.44 6.52
N THR A 137 20.23 -2.23 6.82
CA THR A 137 21.63 -1.78 6.78
C THR A 137 22.18 -1.74 5.36
N GLU A 138 21.71 -2.66 4.51
CA GLU A 138 22.11 -2.78 3.10
C GLU A 138 20.87 -2.84 2.20
N THR A 139 21.00 -2.33 0.98
CA THR A 139 19.94 -2.36 -0.03
C THR A 139 19.78 -3.76 -0.58
N SER A 140 18.55 -4.27 -0.63
CA SER A 140 18.24 -5.56 -1.24
C SER A 140 16.86 -5.52 -1.88
N ILE A 141 16.73 -6.06 -3.08
CA ILE A 141 15.49 -6.00 -3.87
C ILE A 141 15.09 -7.41 -4.29
N ALA A 142 13.92 -7.86 -3.83
CA ALA A 142 13.27 -9.05 -4.35
C ALA A 142 12.16 -8.61 -5.31
N TRP A 143 12.37 -8.79 -6.62
CA TRP A 143 11.44 -8.38 -7.67
C TRP A 143 10.65 -9.56 -8.22
N SER A 144 9.36 -9.34 -8.52
CA SER A 144 8.51 -10.33 -9.18
C SER A 144 7.52 -9.65 -10.13
N GLY A 145 7.10 -10.37 -11.17
CA GLY A 145 6.24 -9.83 -12.22
C GLY A 145 7.02 -9.20 -13.36
N SER A 146 6.44 -8.21 -14.00
CA SER A 146 7.00 -7.52 -15.17
C SER A 146 8.37 -6.90 -14.86
N GLY A 147 9.35 -7.17 -15.73
CA GLY A 147 10.71 -6.63 -15.64
C GLY A 147 11.66 -7.36 -14.68
N ALA A 148 11.29 -8.52 -14.13
CA ALA A 148 12.12 -9.23 -13.14
C ALA A 148 13.54 -9.52 -13.61
N ASP A 149 13.74 -9.75 -14.91
CA ASP A 149 15.04 -10.05 -15.52
C ASP A 149 15.67 -8.82 -16.22
N GLU A 150 14.99 -7.67 -16.22
CA GLU A 150 15.37 -6.48 -16.98
C GLU A 150 15.81 -5.31 -16.10
N VAL A 151 15.26 -5.21 -14.88
CA VAL A 151 15.51 -4.08 -13.99
C VAL A 151 16.75 -4.29 -13.11
N PRO A 152 17.53 -3.24 -12.81
CA PRO A 152 18.58 -3.33 -11.81
C PRO A 152 18.01 -3.71 -10.44
N LEU A 153 18.66 -4.63 -9.73
CA LEU A 153 18.30 -5.05 -8.37
C LEU A 153 19.20 -4.40 -7.30
N ASP A 154 19.81 -3.27 -7.64
CA ASP A 154 20.76 -2.51 -6.86
C ASP A 154 20.33 -1.02 -6.75
N GLU A 155 21.25 -0.15 -6.36
CA GLU A 155 21.05 1.28 -6.19
C GLU A 155 20.59 2.03 -7.45
N ARG A 156 20.76 1.44 -8.64
CA ARG A 156 20.31 2.01 -9.90
C ARG A 156 18.80 1.85 -10.10
N ASN A 157 18.14 0.99 -9.32
CA ASN A 157 16.70 0.78 -9.38
C ASN A 157 15.94 2.09 -9.10
N LEU A 158 14.94 2.40 -9.93
CA LEU A 158 14.17 3.65 -9.82
C LEU A 158 13.42 3.80 -8.49
N ILE A 159 13.00 2.71 -7.84
CA ILE A 159 12.38 2.78 -6.51
C ILE A 159 13.41 3.25 -5.48
N VAL A 160 14.66 2.77 -5.57
CA VAL A 160 15.75 3.17 -4.67
C VAL A 160 16.14 4.62 -4.93
N ARG A 161 16.24 5.03 -6.20
CA ARG A 161 16.52 6.42 -6.58
C ARG A 161 15.44 7.37 -6.04
N GLY A 162 14.17 7.08 -6.29
CA GLY A 162 13.06 7.89 -5.76
C GLY A 162 13.00 7.92 -4.23
N LEU A 163 13.35 6.83 -3.54
CA LEU A 163 13.47 6.84 -2.07
C LEU A 163 14.53 7.83 -1.58
N ARG A 164 15.67 7.88 -2.27
CA ARG A 164 16.83 8.69 -1.88
C ARG A 164 16.64 10.18 -2.11
N GLU A 165 15.71 10.57 -2.96
CA GLU A 165 15.28 11.98 -3.06
C GLU A 165 14.73 12.52 -1.73
N ILE A 166 14.09 11.65 -0.93
CA ILE A 166 13.53 12.04 0.38
C ILE A 166 14.44 11.61 1.54
N VAL A 167 15.11 10.48 1.41
CA VAL A 167 16.00 9.91 2.45
C VAL A 167 17.34 9.51 1.81
N PRO A 168 18.29 10.45 1.62
CA PRO A 168 19.51 10.23 0.83
C PRO A 168 20.35 9.02 1.26
N GLU A 169 20.54 8.87 2.57
CA GLU A 169 21.33 7.77 3.17
C GLU A 169 20.49 6.52 3.47
N GLY A 170 19.32 6.38 2.84
CA GLY A 170 18.38 5.31 3.11
C GLY A 170 18.75 3.97 2.45
N SER A 171 19.24 3.02 3.23
CA SER A 171 19.28 1.60 2.85
C SER A 171 17.93 0.92 3.09
N VAL A 172 17.52 0.07 2.14
CA VAL A 172 16.16 -0.50 2.13
C VAL A 172 16.14 -1.97 1.67
N ARG A 173 15.31 -2.77 2.34
CA ARG A 173 14.88 -4.08 1.83
C ARG A 173 13.52 -3.95 1.17
N LEU A 174 13.44 -4.27 -0.11
CA LEU A 174 12.24 -4.18 -0.93
C LEU A 174 11.74 -5.58 -1.33
N ARG A 175 10.43 -5.77 -1.27
CA ARG A 175 9.71 -6.82 -2.00
C ARG A 175 8.76 -6.14 -2.98
N VAL A 176 9.01 -6.35 -4.26
CA VAL A 176 8.31 -5.70 -5.37
C VAL A 176 7.46 -6.73 -6.12
N ARG A 177 6.21 -6.37 -6.37
CA ARG A 177 5.31 -7.07 -7.30
C ARG A 177 4.87 -6.07 -8.35
N ASN A 178 5.42 -6.18 -9.56
CA ASN A 178 5.09 -5.28 -10.65
C ASN A 178 4.13 -5.97 -11.64
N ALA A 179 2.89 -5.50 -11.71
CA ALA A 179 1.94 -5.96 -12.74
C ALA A 179 2.01 -5.10 -14.02
N ILE A 180 2.78 -4.00 -14.02
CA ILE A 180 2.82 -3.02 -15.11
C ILE A 180 3.86 -3.43 -16.16
N PRO A 181 3.46 -3.70 -17.42
CA PRO A 181 4.40 -4.01 -18.50
C PRO A 181 5.46 -2.91 -18.70
N ILE A 182 6.73 -3.29 -18.68
CA ILE A 182 7.84 -2.38 -18.98
C ILE A 182 7.93 -2.14 -20.49
N GLY A 183 8.24 -0.90 -20.89
CA GLY A 183 8.44 -0.55 -22.30
C GLY A 183 7.17 -0.54 -23.17
N ARG A 184 5.97 -0.55 -22.56
CA ARG A 184 4.68 -0.57 -23.28
C ARG A 184 3.87 0.72 -23.17
N GLY A 185 4.48 1.82 -22.74
CA GLY A 185 3.79 3.10 -22.56
C GLY A 185 2.79 3.12 -21.40
N LEU A 186 2.92 2.20 -20.43
CA LEU A 186 2.03 2.07 -19.27
C LEU A 186 2.59 2.69 -17.98
N GLY A 187 3.55 3.61 -18.09
CA GLY A 187 4.04 4.38 -16.95
C GLY A 187 4.75 3.57 -15.85
N SER A 188 5.36 2.42 -16.17
CA SER A 188 6.04 1.58 -15.16
C SER A 188 7.25 2.28 -14.51
N SER A 189 7.94 3.17 -15.25
CA SER A 189 9.07 3.97 -14.72
C SER A 189 8.56 5.00 -13.72
N ALA A 190 7.64 5.87 -14.15
CA ALA A 190 6.93 6.81 -13.29
C ALA A 190 6.37 6.15 -12.02
N ALA A 191 5.67 5.00 -12.14
CA ALA A 191 5.15 4.28 -10.99
C ALA A 191 6.24 3.83 -10.00
N SER A 192 7.41 3.43 -10.51
CA SER A 192 8.56 3.02 -9.69
C SER A 192 9.18 4.19 -8.93
N ILE A 193 9.36 5.34 -9.60
CA ILE A 193 9.87 6.57 -8.98
C ILE A 193 8.92 7.03 -7.86
N VAL A 194 7.63 7.11 -8.16
CA VAL A 194 6.59 7.52 -7.19
C VAL A 194 6.52 6.55 -6.01
N ALA A 195 6.64 5.23 -6.25
CA ALA A 195 6.72 4.26 -5.17
C ALA A 195 7.93 4.53 -4.25
N GLY A 196 9.09 4.83 -4.81
CA GLY A 196 10.28 5.24 -4.08
C GLY A 196 10.03 6.46 -3.19
N LEU A 197 9.50 7.53 -3.76
CA LEU A 197 9.17 8.77 -3.06
C LEU A 197 8.16 8.54 -1.92
N MET A 198 7.11 7.74 -2.16
CA MET A 198 6.14 7.38 -1.14
C MET A 198 6.76 6.56 0.01
N ILE A 199 7.69 5.65 -0.30
CA ILE A 199 8.43 4.90 0.71
C ILE A 199 9.32 5.86 1.52
N GLY A 200 10.05 6.75 0.84
CA GLY A 200 10.87 7.79 1.46
C GLY A 200 10.04 8.68 2.40
N ALA A 201 8.88 9.13 1.96
CA ALA A 201 7.93 9.89 2.78
C ALA A 201 7.45 9.10 4.01
N GLY A 202 7.12 7.81 3.86
CA GLY A 202 6.74 6.95 4.97
C GLY A 202 7.87 6.65 5.96
N PHE A 203 9.12 6.80 5.52
CA PHE A 203 10.31 6.65 6.35
C PHE A 203 10.80 7.96 6.96
N SER A 204 10.46 9.10 6.35
CA SER A 204 10.77 10.43 6.85
C SER A 204 9.86 10.81 8.02
N ARG A 205 10.29 11.81 8.79
CA ARG A 205 9.42 12.48 9.78
C ARG A 205 8.77 13.74 9.20
N ASP A 206 9.23 14.18 8.04
CA ASP A 206 8.78 15.40 7.40
C ASP A 206 7.51 15.16 6.60
N ARG A 207 6.74 16.24 6.43
CA ARG A 207 5.55 16.22 5.60
C ARG A 207 5.96 16.33 4.14
N VAL A 208 5.81 15.25 3.39
CA VAL A 208 5.97 15.23 1.92
C VAL A 208 4.60 15.42 1.27
N THR A 209 4.42 16.48 0.49
CA THR A 209 3.19 16.74 -0.27
C THR A 209 3.29 16.13 -1.67
N SER A 210 2.18 16.10 -2.40
CA SER A 210 2.15 15.60 -3.78
C SER A 210 2.95 16.49 -4.74
N GLU A 211 2.92 17.80 -4.52
CA GLU A 211 3.72 18.77 -5.28
C GLU A 211 5.20 18.52 -5.05
N HIS A 212 5.61 18.32 -3.79
CA HIS A 212 6.96 17.97 -3.43
C HIS A 212 7.40 16.63 -4.07
N MET A 213 6.51 15.62 -4.13
CA MET A 213 6.80 14.38 -4.88
C MET A 213 7.00 14.63 -6.37
N LEU A 214 6.18 15.49 -6.99
CA LEU A 214 6.30 15.80 -8.42
C LEU A 214 7.63 16.52 -8.71
N GLU A 215 8.01 17.49 -7.88
CA GLU A 215 9.27 18.23 -7.98
C GLU A 215 10.49 17.31 -7.95
N HIS A 216 10.52 16.32 -7.06
CA HIS A 216 11.61 15.34 -6.99
C HIS A 216 11.54 14.24 -8.04
N ALA A 217 10.33 13.90 -8.52
CA ALA A 217 10.17 12.86 -9.53
C ALA A 217 10.57 13.34 -10.92
N PHE A 218 10.32 14.61 -11.24
CA PHE A 218 10.50 15.15 -12.59
C PHE A 218 11.92 15.00 -13.13
N PRO A 219 13.01 15.30 -12.38
CA PRO A 219 14.38 15.10 -12.85
C PRO A 219 14.75 13.63 -13.11
N LEU A 220 14.01 12.68 -12.54
CA LEU A 220 14.27 11.24 -12.69
C LEU A 220 13.57 10.63 -13.92
N GLU A 221 12.39 11.14 -14.29
CA GLU A 221 11.62 10.65 -15.45
C GLU A 221 11.88 11.50 -16.71
N GLY A 222 11.97 12.82 -16.57
CA GLY A 222 12.14 13.78 -17.66
C GLY A 222 10.83 14.40 -18.20
N HIS A 223 9.67 13.83 -17.86
CA HIS A 223 8.35 14.35 -18.21
C HIS A 223 7.34 14.14 -17.08
N GLY A 224 6.34 15.02 -16.98
CA GLY A 224 5.46 15.12 -15.80
C GLY A 224 4.13 14.36 -15.91
N ASP A 225 3.70 13.98 -17.10
CA ASP A 225 2.38 13.42 -17.39
C ASP A 225 2.09 12.10 -16.64
N ASN A 226 2.93 11.08 -16.83
CA ASN A 226 2.81 9.78 -16.18
C ASN A 226 3.05 9.90 -14.67
N LEU A 227 3.96 10.79 -14.25
CA LEU A 227 4.21 11.09 -12.84
C LEU A 227 2.96 11.67 -12.17
N ALA A 228 2.30 12.64 -12.81
CA ALA A 228 1.07 13.22 -12.28
C ALA A 228 -0.03 12.17 -12.17
N ALA A 229 -0.24 11.33 -13.19
CA ALA A 229 -1.23 10.26 -13.10
C ALA A 229 -0.89 9.22 -12.01
N ALA A 230 0.38 8.88 -11.82
CA ALA A 230 0.83 7.97 -10.77
C ALA A 230 0.70 8.56 -9.37
N ILE A 231 0.95 9.88 -9.22
CA ILE A 231 0.83 10.60 -7.96
C ILE A 231 -0.63 10.87 -7.66
N PHE A 232 -1.38 11.54 -8.54
CA PHE A 232 -2.73 12.07 -8.28
C PHE A 232 -3.87 11.14 -8.67
N GLY A 233 -3.62 10.07 -9.43
CA GLY A 233 -4.67 9.20 -9.95
C GLY A 233 -5.64 9.90 -10.93
N GLY A 234 -6.62 9.15 -11.43
CA GLY A 234 -7.62 9.70 -12.35
C GLY A 234 -7.03 10.21 -13.67
N PHE A 235 -7.70 11.20 -14.27
CA PHE A 235 -7.24 11.89 -15.47
C PHE A 235 -6.53 13.18 -15.08
N CYS A 236 -5.32 13.37 -15.58
CA CYS A 236 -4.46 14.51 -15.27
C CYS A 236 -4.14 15.30 -16.53
N LEU A 237 -4.07 16.62 -16.35
CA LEU A 237 -3.53 17.58 -17.30
C LEU A 237 -2.31 18.24 -16.66
N VAL A 238 -1.17 18.15 -17.32
CA VAL A 238 0.12 18.68 -16.85
C VAL A 238 0.58 19.76 -17.82
N THR A 239 0.90 20.94 -17.31
CA THR A 239 1.45 22.03 -18.12
C THR A 239 2.97 21.89 -18.20
N PRO A 240 3.59 22.11 -19.38
CA PRO A 240 5.05 22.14 -19.54
C PRO A 240 5.74 23.19 -18.65
#